data_AF-A0A6S7D6Z4-F1
#
_entry.id   AF-A0A6S7D6Z4-F1
#
_cell.length_a   1.000
_cell.length_b   1.000
_cell.length_c   1.000
_cell.angle_alpha   90.00
_cell.angle_beta   90.00
_cell.angle_gamma   90.00
#
_symmetry.space_group_name_H-M   'P 1'
#
loop_
_entity.id
_entity.type
_entity.pdbx_description
1 polymer ?
#
loop_
_entity_poly.entity_id
_entity_poly.type
_entity_poly.pdbx_seq_one_letter_code
_entity_poly.pdbx_strand_id
1 'polypeptide(L)'
;MFSPSSLLKIVSRWTARIRNCVKPEHARHAYIFVTHEGAVRGYRTGEYDGIDSDQVWLQAERKFKSKYNLPPITLRQVRATGLDMVREVTGDDILAVQAAGGQQAQTTIDIYYRGAPAKRRGEEKLLKVMIAYSRWACTGGYPDVRGFPEAADVLAATPGWMCFDPFDSPIPGEIEGRACQAFGRCPACEFAFVDITSPYALARLIQLADELKAARFYLEYPRWKAAYERGLEMLLKRWIPAFKSGDLRKRASRIELGPIGRVE
;
A
#
# COMPACT_ATOMS: atom_id res chain seq x y z
N MET A 1 -18.07 -6.74 2.20
CA MET A 1 -19.20 -7.64 2.55
C MET A 1 -18.76 -8.98 3.18
N PHE A 2 -17.46 -9.28 3.31
CA PHE A 2 -16.95 -10.46 4.04
C PHE A 2 -15.92 -10.04 5.09
N SER A 3 -16.35 -9.43 6.20
CA SER A 3 -15.43 -9.19 7.32
C SER A 3 -15.22 -10.50 8.11
N PRO A 4 -14.02 -10.79 8.63
CA PRO A 4 -13.78 -11.96 9.48
C PRO A 4 -14.76 -12.05 10.67
N SER A 5 -15.14 -10.90 11.24
CA SER A 5 -16.13 -10.79 12.31
C SER A 5 -17.53 -11.26 11.89
N SER A 6 -17.95 -10.98 10.65
CA SER A 6 -19.25 -11.42 10.12
C SER A 6 -19.28 -12.93 9.90
N LEU A 7 -18.18 -13.50 9.41
CA LEU A 7 -18.03 -14.96 9.25
C LEU A 7 -18.11 -15.68 10.59
N LEU A 8 -17.42 -15.19 11.62
CA LEU A 8 -17.48 -15.78 12.96
C LEU A 8 -18.89 -15.75 13.57
N LYS A 9 -19.67 -14.69 13.33
CA LYS A 9 -21.07 -14.61 13.75
C LYS A 9 -21.93 -15.65 13.04
N ILE A 10 -21.74 -15.83 11.73
CA ILE A 10 -22.47 -16.84 10.95
C ILE A 10 -22.14 -18.24 11.46
N VAL A 11 -20.86 -18.57 11.63
CA VAL A 11 -20.40 -19.87 12.12
C VAL A 11 -20.92 -20.15 13.53
N SER A 12 -20.86 -19.16 14.42
CA SER A 12 -21.39 -19.27 15.79
C SER A 12 -22.89 -19.56 15.80
N ARG A 13 -23.66 -18.86 14.96
CA ARG A 13 -25.10 -19.07 14.81
C ARG A 13 -25.42 -20.45 14.21
N TRP A 14 -24.69 -20.87 13.18
CA TRP A 14 -24.88 -22.17 12.54
C TRP A 14 -24.61 -23.32 13.51
N THR A 15 -23.52 -23.23 14.26
CA THR A 15 -23.07 -24.29 15.19
C THR A 15 -23.81 -24.28 16.53
N ALA A 16 -24.67 -23.29 16.80
CA ALA A 16 -25.33 -23.11 18.10
C ALA A 16 -26.05 -24.38 18.60
N ARG A 17 -26.68 -25.14 17.70
CA ARG A 17 -27.45 -26.35 18.05
C ARG A 17 -26.59 -27.53 18.53
N ILE A 18 -25.32 -27.58 18.11
CA ILE A 18 -24.40 -28.68 18.43
C ILE A 18 -23.40 -28.30 19.53
N ARG A 19 -23.36 -27.03 19.95
CA ARG A 19 -22.41 -26.54 20.98
C ARG A 19 -22.58 -27.20 22.33
N ASN A 20 -23.80 -27.56 22.73
CA ASN A 20 -24.05 -28.20 24.02
C ASN A 20 -23.54 -29.64 24.08
N CYS A 21 -23.28 -30.26 22.92
CA CYS A 21 -22.78 -31.63 22.82
C CYS A 21 -21.25 -31.69 22.67
N VAL A 22 -20.57 -30.54 22.70
CA VAL A 22 -19.12 -30.47 22.50
C VAL A 22 -18.39 -30.83 23.80
N LYS A 23 -17.31 -31.61 23.69
CA LYS A 23 -16.43 -31.86 24.83
C LYS A 23 -15.82 -30.55 25.37
N PRO A 24 -15.58 -30.42 26.69
CA PRO A 24 -15.05 -29.18 27.29
C PRO A 24 -13.77 -28.66 26.64
N GLU A 25 -12.90 -29.58 26.19
CA GLU A 25 -11.65 -29.31 25.48
C GLU A 25 -11.84 -28.50 24.19
N HIS A 26 -13.01 -28.60 23.55
CA HIS A 26 -13.32 -27.91 22.31
C HIS A 26 -14.32 -26.76 22.46
N ALA A 27 -14.81 -26.47 23.66
CA ALA A 27 -15.87 -25.48 23.90
C ALA A 27 -15.57 -24.07 23.37
N ARG A 28 -14.29 -23.69 23.33
CA ARG A 28 -13.82 -22.37 22.84
C ARG A 28 -13.52 -22.32 21.35
N HIS A 29 -13.68 -23.41 20.60
CA HIS A 29 -13.37 -23.40 19.17
C HIS A 29 -14.50 -22.74 18.38
N ALA A 30 -14.12 -21.95 17.37
CA ALA A 30 -15.09 -21.30 16.48
C ALA A 30 -15.76 -22.33 15.55
N TYR A 31 -14.98 -23.27 15.00
CA TYR A 31 -15.44 -24.30 14.09
C TYR A 31 -15.58 -25.65 14.81
N ILE A 32 -16.82 -26.09 14.96
CA ILE A 32 -17.19 -27.41 15.49
C ILE A 32 -18.10 -28.13 14.51
N PHE A 33 -18.05 -29.45 14.47
CA PHE A 33 -18.83 -30.27 13.56
C PHE A 33 -19.14 -31.65 14.16
N VAL A 34 -20.09 -32.36 13.56
CA VAL A 34 -20.46 -33.73 13.94
C VAL A 34 -19.62 -34.71 13.11
N THR A 35 -18.93 -35.63 13.77
CA THR A 35 -18.12 -36.68 13.13
C THR A 35 -18.98 -37.80 12.59
N HIS A 36 -18.38 -38.73 11.82
CA HIS A 36 -19.06 -39.94 11.36
C HIS A 36 -19.56 -40.81 12.54
N GLU A 37 -18.90 -40.74 13.69
CA GLU A 37 -19.27 -41.47 14.91
C GLU A 37 -20.37 -40.76 15.73
N GLY A 38 -20.88 -39.62 15.25
CA GLY A 38 -21.94 -38.86 15.94
C GLY A 38 -21.44 -37.96 17.08
N ALA A 39 -20.13 -37.88 17.30
CA ALA A 39 -19.53 -37.00 18.31
C ALA A 39 -19.36 -35.57 17.78
N VAL A 40 -19.44 -34.56 18.66
CA VAL A 40 -19.15 -33.16 18.28
C VAL A 40 -17.73 -32.79 18.69
N ARG A 41 -16.90 -32.40 17.72
CA ARG A 41 -15.50 -31.99 17.96
C ARG A 41 -15.11 -30.72 17.22
N GLY A 42 -14.01 -30.12 17.65
CA GLY A 42 -13.35 -29.04 16.92
C GLY A 42 -12.62 -29.56 15.68
N TYR A 43 -12.48 -28.72 14.66
CA TYR A 43 -11.64 -29.04 13.50
C TYR A 43 -10.15 -28.94 13.88
N ARG A 44 -9.40 -30.05 13.84
CA ARG A 44 -7.97 -30.13 14.20
C ARG A 44 -7.17 -31.03 13.25
N THR A 45 -5.85 -30.84 13.23
CA THR A 45 -4.86 -31.75 12.65
C THR A 45 -4.63 -32.93 13.60
N GLY A 46 -4.41 -34.13 13.05
CA GLY A 46 -4.27 -35.38 13.83
C GLY A 46 -3.15 -35.39 14.87
N GLU A 47 -2.23 -34.43 14.81
CA GLU A 47 -1.12 -34.24 15.77
C GLU A 47 -1.59 -33.89 17.19
N TYR A 48 -2.77 -33.26 17.36
CA TYR A 48 -3.29 -32.86 18.68
C TYR A 48 -4.28 -33.85 19.30
N ASP A 49 -5.03 -34.58 18.48
CA ASP A 49 -6.11 -35.46 18.94
C ASP A 49 -5.83 -36.95 18.63
N GLY A 50 -4.68 -37.28 18.02
CA GLY A 50 -4.28 -38.65 17.63
C GLY A 50 -5.12 -39.28 16.52
N ILE A 51 -6.09 -38.54 15.96
CA ILE A 51 -7.06 -39.00 14.97
C ILE A 51 -7.00 -38.05 13.77
N ASP A 52 -6.53 -38.55 12.63
CA ASP A 52 -6.38 -37.76 11.40
C ASP A 52 -7.75 -37.27 10.86
N SER A 53 -7.69 -36.18 10.10
CA SER A 53 -8.79 -35.38 9.61
C SER A 53 -9.95 -36.20 9.01
N ASP A 54 -11.15 -35.83 9.45
CA ASP A 54 -12.40 -36.56 9.30
C ASP A 54 -12.82 -36.79 7.84
N GLN A 55 -13.15 -38.03 7.49
CA GLN A 55 -13.79 -38.41 6.22
C GLN A 55 -15.01 -37.53 5.90
N VAL A 56 -15.71 -37.05 6.95
CA VAL A 56 -16.86 -36.14 6.82
C VAL A 56 -16.49 -34.82 6.14
N TRP A 57 -15.33 -34.23 6.47
CA TRP A 57 -14.87 -32.99 5.82
C TRP A 57 -14.58 -33.24 4.34
N LEU A 58 -13.80 -34.28 4.03
CA LEU A 58 -13.45 -34.62 2.66
C LEU A 58 -14.69 -34.91 1.80
N GLN A 59 -15.70 -35.58 2.36
CA GLN A 59 -16.97 -35.81 1.68
C GLN A 59 -17.77 -34.51 1.48
N ALA A 60 -17.85 -33.65 2.49
CA ALA A 60 -18.53 -32.36 2.39
C ALA A 60 -17.87 -31.46 1.34
N GLU A 61 -16.54 -31.42 1.32
CA GLU A 61 -15.74 -30.70 0.33
C GLU A 61 -15.98 -31.23 -1.09
N ARG A 62 -15.99 -32.55 -1.30
CA ARG A 62 -16.31 -33.17 -2.60
C ARG A 62 -17.71 -32.81 -3.07
N LYS A 63 -18.72 -32.90 -2.19
CA LYS A 63 -20.11 -32.53 -2.50
C LYS A 63 -20.22 -31.04 -2.86
N PHE A 64 -19.53 -30.17 -2.13
CA PHE A 64 -19.51 -28.75 -2.39
C PHE A 64 -18.87 -28.43 -3.75
N LYS A 65 -17.71 -29.03 -4.05
CA LYS A 65 -17.04 -28.87 -5.35
C LYS A 65 -17.92 -29.31 -6.51
N SER A 66 -18.55 -30.48 -6.39
CA SER A 66 -19.44 -31.01 -7.44
C SER A 66 -20.68 -30.14 -7.63
N LYS A 67 -21.29 -29.65 -6.54
CA LYS A 67 -22.49 -28.80 -6.62
C LYS A 67 -22.24 -27.46 -7.32
N TYR A 68 -21.05 -26.88 -7.14
CA TYR A 68 -20.72 -25.54 -7.65
C TYR A 68 -19.68 -25.54 -8.77
N ASN A 69 -19.33 -26.72 -9.31
CA ASN A 69 -18.32 -26.90 -10.36
C ASN A 69 -16.98 -26.19 -10.06
N LEU A 70 -16.47 -26.36 -8.83
CA LEU A 70 -15.26 -25.69 -8.37
C LEU A 70 -14.01 -26.56 -8.62
N PRO A 71 -12.86 -25.94 -8.92
CA PRO A 71 -11.58 -26.66 -8.99
C PRO A 71 -11.22 -27.28 -7.62
N PRO A 72 -10.23 -28.19 -7.55
CA PRO A 72 -9.76 -28.73 -6.29
C PRO A 72 -9.38 -27.63 -5.29
N ILE A 73 -10.07 -27.59 -4.15
CA ILE A 73 -9.80 -26.67 -3.05
C ILE A 73 -9.00 -27.44 -2.01
N THR A 74 -7.86 -26.91 -1.58
CA THR A 74 -7.12 -27.47 -0.45
C THR A 74 -7.22 -26.53 0.75
N LEU A 75 -7.21 -27.08 1.97
CA LEU A 75 -7.17 -26.28 3.19
C LEU A 75 -5.96 -25.35 3.26
N ARG A 76 -4.84 -25.79 2.66
CA ARG A 76 -3.65 -24.97 2.49
C ARG A 76 -3.94 -23.72 1.65
N GLN A 77 -4.65 -23.84 0.53
CA GLN A 77 -5.06 -22.69 -0.28
C GLN A 77 -6.03 -21.79 0.48
N VAL A 78 -7.04 -22.34 1.15
CA VAL A 78 -7.99 -21.55 1.96
C VAL A 78 -7.25 -20.74 3.03
N ARG A 79 -6.29 -21.36 3.71
CA ARG A 79 -5.45 -20.69 4.72
C ARG A 79 -4.58 -19.59 4.13
N ALA A 80 -3.95 -19.83 2.97
CA ALA A 80 -3.17 -18.81 2.28
C ALA A 80 -4.04 -17.61 1.85
N THR A 81 -5.21 -17.86 1.25
CA THR A 81 -6.17 -16.80 0.89
C THR A 81 -6.66 -16.02 2.11
N GLY A 82 -6.91 -16.71 3.23
CA GLY A 82 -7.27 -16.07 4.50
C GLY A 82 -6.21 -15.08 4.99
N LEU A 83 -4.93 -15.48 4.93
CA LEU A 83 -3.81 -14.63 5.33
C LEU A 83 -3.55 -13.50 4.34
N ASP A 84 -3.76 -13.72 3.04
CA ASP A 84 -3.68 -12.66 2.03
C ASP A 84 -4.75 -11.57 2.26
N MET A 85 -5.96 -11.93 2.70
CA MET A 85 -6.99 -10.95 3.09
C MET A 85 -6.59 -10.15 4.32
N VAL A 86 -5.94 -10.78 5.30
CA VAL A 86 -5.40 -10.07 6.48
C VAL A 86 -4.34 -9.07 6.04
N ARG A 87 -3.38 -9.49 5.19
CA ARG A 87 -2.37 -8.60 4.60
C ARG A 87 -3.01 -7.40 3.90
N GLU A 88 -4.07 -7.61 3.14
CA GLU A 88 -4.75 -6.52 2.44
C GLU A 88 -5.37 -5.51 3.41
N VAL A 89 -6.07 -5.99 4.44
CA VAL A 89 -6.74 -5.13 5.43
C VAL A 89 -5.74 -4.41 6.34
N THR A 90 -4.58 -5.02 6.62
CA THR A 90 -3.58 -4.46 7.54
C THR A 90 -2.43 -3.75 6.84
N GLY A 91 -2.50 -3.55 5.52
CA GLY A 91 -1.45 -2.85 4.77
C GLY A 91 -0.13 -3.63 4.64
N ASP A 92 -0.20 -4.97 4.71
CA ASP A 92 0.92 -5.92 4.73
C ASP A 92 1.70 -5.93 6.07
N ASP A 93 1.04 -5.55 7.19
CA ASP A 93 1.61 -5.69 8.53
C ASP A 93 1.86 -7.18 8.85
N ILE A 94 3.14 -7.52 8.88
CA ILE A 94 3.62 -8.88 9.10
C ILE A 94 3.18 -9.38 10.47
N LEU A 95 3.23 -8.55 11.52
CA LEU A 95 2.87 -8.95 12.89
C LEU A 95 1.40 -9.31 12.99
N ALA A 96 0.53 -8.53 12.34
CA ALA A 96 -0.89 -8.85 12.26
C ALA A 96 -1.14 -10.19 11.53
N VAL A 97 -0.37 -10.48 10.49
CA VAL A 97 -0.44 -11.75 9.75
C VAL A 97 0.10 -12.90 10.60
N GLN A 98 1.15 -12.70 11.40
CA GLN A 98 1.66 -13.72 12.33
C GLN A 98 0.60 -14.07 13.39
N ALA A 99 -0.02 -13.04 13.96
CA ALA A 99 -1.09 -13.20 14.95
C ALA A 99 -2.30 -13.94 14.36
N ALA A 100 -2.72 -13.59 13.14
CA ALA A 100 -3.81 -14.28 12.45
C ALA A 100 -3.45 -15.71 12.03
N GLY A 101 -2.20 -15.95 11.66
CA GLY A 101 -1.68 -17.26 11.28
C GLY A 101 -1.39 -18.18 12.46
N GLY A 102 -1.17 -17.65 13.66
CA GLY A 102 -0.68 -18.44 14.80
C GLY A 102 0.72 -19.02 14.59
N GLN A 103 1.50 -18.43 13.68
CA GLN A 103 2.86 -18.86 13.32
C GLN A 103 3.86 -17.96 14.04
N GLN A 104 4.83 -18.54 14.75
CA GLN A 104 5.86 -17.74 15.45
C GLN A 104 7.00 -17.29 14.52
N ALA A 105 7.28 -18.06 13.46
CA ALA A 105 8.34 -17.76 12.51
C ALA A 105 7.81 -16.95 11.31
N GLN A 106 8.39 -15.77 11.09
CA GLN A 106 8.08 -14.91 9.94
C GLN A 106 8.43 -15.58 8.61
N THR A 107 9.52 -16.36 8.58
CA THR A 107 9.99 -17.09 7.39
C THR A 107 8.95 -18.07 6.87
N THR A 108 8.23 -18.76 7.75
CA THR A 108 7.17 -19.70 7.36
C THR A 108 5.98 -18.97 6.72
N ILE A 109 5.68 -17.75 7.17
CA ILE A 109 4.61 -16.92 6.63
C ILE A 109 4.96 -16.40 5.24
N ASP A 110 6.19 -15.94 5.05
CA ASP A 110 6.64 -15.41 3.76
C ASP A 110 6.87 -16.50 2.71
N ILE A 111 7.36 -17.68 3.10
CA ILE A 111 7.62 -18.80 2.18
C ILE A 111 6.33 -19.53 1.77
N TYR A 112 5.41 -19.78 2.71
CA TYR A 112 4.27 -20.66 2.44
C TYR A 112 2.93 -19.95 2.28
N TYR A 113 2.82 -18.69 2.70
CA TYR A 113 1.55 -17.97 2.78
C TYR A 113 1.59 -16.58 2.15
N ARG A 114 2.65 -16.22 1.43
CA ARG A 114 2.64 -15.06 0.54
C ARG A 114 2.11 -15.49 -0.82
N GLY A 115 0.83 -15.20 -1.09
CA GLY A 115 0.25 -15.48 -2.39
C GLY A 115 0.92 -14.67 -3.51
N ALA A 116 0.79 -15.13 -4.75
CA ALA A 116 1.23 -14.38 -5.92
C ALA A 116 0.72 -12.92 -5.97
N PRO A 117 -0.54 -12.61 -5.56
CA PRO A 117 -1.01 -11.23 -5.48
C PRO A 117 -0.28 -10.39 -4.43
N ALA A 118 0.00 -10.95 -3.25
CA ALA A 118 0.75 -10.26 -2.19
C ALA A 118 2.21 -9.99 -2.60
N LYS A 119 2.82 -10.93 -3.33
CA LYS A 119 4.15 -10.73 -3.91
C LYS A 119 4.16 -9.58 -4.93
N ARG A 120 3.21 -9.58 -5.87
CA ARG A 120 3.10 -8.55 -6.90
C ARG A 120 2.92 -7.15 -6.30
N ARG A 121 2.07 -7.00 -5.28
CA ARG A 121 1.92 -5.71 -4.57
C ARG A 121 3.20 -5.26 -3.89
N GLY A 122 3.95 -6.20 -3.30
CA GLY A 122 5.26 -5.92 -2.74
C GLY A 122 6.25 -5.43 -3.79
N GLU A 123 6.30 -6.10 -4.94
CA GLU A 123 7.12 -5.71 -6.09
C GLU A 123 6.73 -4.33 -6.63
N GLU A 124 5.43 -4.02 -6.74
CA GLU A 124 4.92 -2.70 -7.15
C GLU A 124 5.31 -1.58 -6.17
N LYS A 125 5.19 -1.83 -4.86
CA LYS A 125 5.62 -0.88 -3.82
C LYS A 125 7.14 -0.64 -3.88
N LEU A 126 7.91 -1.72 -4.01
CA LEU A 126 9.37 -1.65 -4.10
C LEU A 126 9.82 -0.89 -5.36
N LEU A 127 9.16 -1.13 -6.49
CA LEU A 127 9.48 -0.51 -7.77
C LEU A 127 9.48 1.03 -7.66
N LYS A 128 8.44 1.61 -7.04
CA LYS A 128 8.34 3.07 -6.86
C LYS A 128 9.53 3.64 -6.11
N VAL A 129 9.95 2.96 -5.05
CA VAL A 129 11.12 3.34 -4.24
C VAL A 129 12.40 3.19 -5.06
N MET A 130 12.59 2.08 -5.77
CA MET A 130 13.76 1.86 -6.62
C MET A 130 13.90 2.93 -7.70
N ILE A 131 12.81 3.32 -8.35
CA ILE A 131 12.79 4.40 -9.33
C ILE A 131 13.21 5.72 -8.70
N ALA A 132 12.66 6.06 -7.53
CA ALA A 132 13.00 7.28 -6.83
C ALA A 132 14.47 7.32 -6.39
N TYR A 133 15.02 6.20 -5.92
CA TYR A 133 16.44 6.07 -5.59
C TYR A 133 17.36 6.17 -6.82
N SER A 134 16.94 5.59 -7.95
CA SER A 134 17.67 5.71 -9.22
C SER A 134 17.74 7.17 -9.66
N ARG A 135 16.61 7.89 -9.63
CA ARG A 135 16.58 9.34 -9.87
C ARG A 135 17.52 10.08 -8.93
N TRP A 136 17.37 9.87 -7.62
CA TRP A 136 18.19 10.49 -6.59
C TRP A 136 19.70 10.31 -6.85
N ALA A 137 20.12 9.12 -7.27
CA ALA A 137 21.52 8.85 -7.63
C ALA A 137 21.96 9.61 -8.89
N CYS A 138 21.10 9.72 -9.90
CA CYS A 138 21.40 10.44 -11.15
C CYS A 138 21.39 11.97 -11.00
N THR A 139 20.64 12.52 -10.04
CA THR A 139 20.43 13.97 -9.86
C THR A 139 21.26 14.56 -8.73
N GLY A 140 22.36 13.90 -8.34
CA GLY A 140 23.26 14.41 -7.29
C GLY A 140 22.62 14.46 -5.90
N GLY A 141 21.59 13.65 -5.66
CA GLY A 141 20.95 13.51 -4.36
C GLY A 141 19.63 14.25 -4.18
N TYR A 142 18.97 14.72 -5.24
CA TYR A 142 17.70 15.47 -5.15
C TYR A 142 16.61 15.05 -6.16
N PRO A 143 15.34 14.89 -5.76
CA PRO A 143 14.85 14.99 -4.39
C PRO A 143 15.15 13.71 -3.59
N ASP A 144 15.51 13.88 -2.32
CA ASP A 144 15.52 12.78 -1.38
C ASP A 144 14.09 12.45 -0.94
N VAL A 145 13.58 11.29 -1.35
CA VAL A 145 12.21 10.86 -1.05
C VAL A 145 12.06 10.21 0.33
N ARG A 146 13.16 10.03 1.08
CA ARG A 146 13.11 9.50 2.44
C ARG A 146 12.36 10.46 3.35
N GLY A 147 11.39 9.93 4.09
CA GLY A 147 10.55 10.73 4.98
C GLY A 147 9.39 11.44 4.29
N PHE A 148 9.12 11.16 3.00
CA PHE A 148 7.88 11.63 2.38
C PHE A 148 6.66 10.96 3.05
N PRO A 149 5.54 11.69 3.19
CA PRO A 149 4.29 11.06 3.61
C PRO A 149 3.88 9.93 2.66
N GLU A 150 3.21 8.89 3.16
CA GLU A 150 2.79 7.73 2.36
C GLU A 150 1.90 8.11 1.16
N ALA A 151 1.08 9.16 1.32
CA ALA A 151 0.21 9.67 0.26
C ALA A 151 0.94 10.53 -0.79
N ALA A 152 2.22 10.85 -0.60
CA ALA A 152 2.98 11.65 -1.56
C ALA A 152 3.39 10.81 -2.77
N ASP A 153 3.35 11.44 -3.94
CA ASP A 153 3.86 10.82 -5.16
C ASP A 153 5.40 10.91 -5.20
N VAL A 154 6.05 9.76 -5.05
CA VAL A 154 7.52 9.62 -5.11
C VAL A 154 8.05 9.58 -6.55
N LEU A 155 7.17 9.44 -7.55
CA LEU A 155 7.54 9.37 -8.95
C LEU A 155 7.53 10.74 -9.64
N ALA A 156 6.87 11.75 -9.08
CA ALA A 156 7.01 13.12 -9.55
C ALA A 156 8.46 13.61 -9.35
N ALA A 157 8.98 14.38 -10.33
CA ALA A 157 10.35 14.89 -10.26
C ALA A 157 10.54 15.93 -9.13
N THR A 158 9.47 16.60 -8.72
CA THR A 158 9.49 17.66 -7.70
C THR A 158 8.59 17.30 -6.51
N PRO A 159 9.07 17.37 -5.27
CA PRO A 159 8.28 17.02 -4.08
C PRO A 159 7.03 17.89 -3.94
N GLY A 160 5.92 17.29 -3.48
CA GLY A 160 4.62 17.97 -3.34
C GLY A 160 3.81 18.03 -4.64
N TRP A 161 4.36 17.53 -5.73
CA TRP A 161 3.67 17.33 -7.00
C TRP A 161 3.31 15.88 -7.22
N MET A 162 2.37 15.66 -8.13
CA MET A 162 2.03 14.35 -8.69
C MET A 162 2.20 14.39 -10.20
N CYS A 163 2.50 13.24 -10.80
CA CYS A 163 2.77 13.12 -12.24
C CYS A 163 1.84 12.11 -12.90
N PHE A 164 1.21 12.49 -14.02
CA PHE A 164 0.42 11.55 -14.83
C PHE A 164 1.29 10.51 -15.53
N ASP A 165 2.42 10.94 -16.11
CA ASP A 165 3.40 10.05 -16.73
C ASP A 165 4.83 10.48 -16.39
N PRO A 166 5.48 9.83 -15.41
CA PRO A 166 6.85 10.15 -15.04
C PRO A 166 7.90 9.60 -16.00
N PHE A 167 7.53 8.77 -16.99
CA PHE A 167 8.47 8.11 -17.91
C PHE A 167 8.43 8.69 -19.33
N ASP A 168 7.41 9.49 -19.65
CA ASP A 168 7.29 10.20 -20.92
C ASP A 168 7.16 11.71 -20.69
N SER A 169 8.14 12.30 -20.00
CA SER A 169 8.06 13.72 -19.62
C SER A 169 8.17 14.64 -20.86
N PRO A 170 7.25 15.61 -21.04
CA PRO A 170 7.30 16.56 -22.16
C PRO A 170 8.35 17.66 -21.99
N ILE A 171 9.11 17.64 -20.88
CA ILE A 171 10.10 18.69 -20.57
C ILE A 171 11.34 18.52 -21.45
N PRO A 172 11.83 19.58 -22.12
CA PRO A 172 13.02 19.50 -22.95
C PRO A 172 14.24 18.97 -22.19
N GLY A 173 14.89 17.94 -22.76
CA GLY A 173 16.06 17.27 -22.20
C GLY A 173 15.75 15.98 -21.42
N GLU A 174 14.47 15.66 -21.22
CA GLU A 174 14.06 14.37 -20.67
C GLU A 174 14.14 13.25 -21.72
N ILE A 175 14.21 12.01 -21.24
CA ILE A 175 14.40 10.81 -22.07
C ILE A 175 13.23 9.87 -21.82
N GLU A 176 12.53 9.49 -22.88
CA GLU A 176 11.42 8.52 -22.82
C GLU A 176 11.88 7.19 -22.21
N GLY A 177 11.04 6.59 -21.36
CA GLY A 177 11.33 5.37 -20.63
C GLY A 177 12.22 5.56 -19.40
N ARG A 178 12.76 6.76 -19.17
CA ARG A 178 13.50 7.12 -17.96
C ARG A 178 12.65 8.00 -17.06
N ALA A 179 12.71 7.75 -15.76
CA ALA A 179 12.01 8.58 -14.79
C ALA A 179 12.50 10.03 -14.87
N CYS A 180 11.56 10.95 -15.08
CA CYS A 180 11.78 12.38 -15.29
C CYS A 180 12.73 12.96 -14.24
N GLN A 181 13.75 13.70 -14.66
CA GLN A 181 14.78 14.28 -13.79
C GLN A 181 14.66 15.81 -13.64
N ALA A 182 13.66 16.41 -14.27
CA ALA A 182 13.40 17.85 -14.30
C ALA A 182 12.87 18.42 -12.97
N PHE A 183 13.71 18.35 -11.94
CA PHE A 183 13.45 18.90 -10.63
C PHE A 183 13.16 20.42 -10.71
N GLY A 184 12.14 20.86 -9.98
CA GLY A 184 11.67 22.24 -9.95
C GLY A 184 10.84 22.69 -11.16
N ARG A 185 10.70 21.86 -12.21
CA ARG A 185 9.98 22.22 -13.45
C ARG A 185 8.53 21.75 -13.50
N CYS A 186 8.09 20.95 -12.51
CA CYS A 186 6.70 20.49 -12.41
C CYS A 186 5.64 21.61 -12.51
N PRO A 187 5.82 22.83 -11.97
CA PRO A 187 4.77 23.86 -12.04
C PRO A 187 4.32 24.27 -13.45
N ALA A 188 5.17 24.12 -14.45
CA ALA A 188 4.87 24.45 -15.84
C ALA A 188 4.60 23.22 -16.74
N CYS A 189 4.72 22.01 -16.18
CA CYS A 189 4.54 20.77 -16.92
C CYS A 189 3.05 20.44 -17.09
N GLU A 190 2.67 19.93 -18.25
CA GLU A 190 1.29 19.56 -18.58
C GLU A 190 0.83 18.27 -17.87
N PHE A 191 1.78 17.42 -17.48
CA PHE A 191 1.50 16.17 -16.76
C PHE A 191 1.51 16.34 -15.24
N ALA A 192 1.82 17.54 -14.76
CA ALA A 192 1.94 17.80 -13.34
C ALA A 192 0.61 18.28 -12.75
N PHE A 193 0.26 17.74 -11.59
CA PHE A 193 -0.89 18.17 -10.81
C PHE A 193 -0.55 18.13 -9.30
N VAL A 194 -1.43 18.71 -8.49
CA VAL A 194 -1.27 18.77 -7.03
C VAL A 194 -2.57 18.41 -6.33
N ASP A 195 -2.46 17.71 -5.21
CA ASP A 195 -3.58 17.53 -4.30
C ASP A 195 -3.82 18.82 -3.50
N ILE A 196 -4.85 19.59 -3.90
CA ILE A 196 -5.23 20.86 -3.27
C ILE A 196 -5.74 20.70 -1.82
N THR A 197 -5.95 19.47 -1.36
CA THR A 197 -6.36 19.15 0.01
C THR A 197 -5.19 18.76 0.91
N SER A 198 -3.99 18.60 0.33
CA SER A 198 -2.78 18.19 1.06
C SER A 198 -2.01 19.40 1.64
N PRO A 199 -1.88 19.51 2.97
CA PRO A 199 -1.04 20.54 3.57
C PRO A 199 0.45 20.35 3.23
N TYR A 200 0.90 19.10 3.03
CA TYR A 200 2.27 18.77 2.61
C TYR A 200 2.56 19.33 1.21
N ALA A 201 1.63 19.15 0.27
CA ALA A 201 1.78 19.69 -1.08
C ALA A 201 1.92 21.22 -1.04
N LEU A 202 1.04 21.92 -0.31
CA LEU A 202 1.13 23.38 -0.18
C LEU A 202 2.47 23.83 0.41
N ALA A 203 2.94 23.18 1.48
CA ALA A 203 4.21 23.53 2.11
C ALA A 203 5.39 23.36 1.15
N ARG A 204 5.43 22.27 0.36
CA ARG A 204 6.45 22.04 -0.67
C ARG A 204 6.35 23.03 -1.84
N LEU A 205 5.15 23.43 -2.25
CA LEU A 205 4.95 24.44 -3.29
C LEU A 205 5.50 25.81 -2.86
N ILE A 206 5.29 26.20 -1.60
CA ILE A 206 5.85 27.44 -1.04
C ILE A 206 7.39 27.35 -1.01
N GLN A 207 7.92 26.24 -0.50
CA GLN A 207 9.36 26.00 -0.45
C GLN A 207 10.01 26.05 -1.85
N LEU A 208 9.34 25.46 -2.85
CA LEU A 208 9.77 25.53 -4.24
C LEU A 208 9.75 26.97 -4.77
N ALA A 209 8.72 27.77 -4.44
CA ALA A 209 8.64 29.15 -4.90
C ALA A 209 9.82 29.98 -4.38
N ASP A 210 10.25 29.74 -3.15
CA ASP A 210 11.40 30.42 -2.56
C ASP A 210 12.72 29.95 -3.18
N GLU A 211 12.87 28.65 -3.43
CA GLU A 211 14.03 28.11 -4.15
C GLU A 211 14.13 28.66 -5.58
N LEU A 212 13.02 28.70 -6.33
CA LEU A 212 13.01 29.25 -7.69
C LEU A 212 13.32 30.74 -7.73
N LYS A 213 13.00 31.50 -6.68
CA LYS A 213 13.45 32.90 -6.53
C LYS A 213 14.94 32.96 -6.21
N ALA A 214 15.42 32.10 -5.31
CA ALA A 214 16.84 32.02 -4.93
C ALA A 214 17.73 31.62 -6.12
N ALA A 215 17.24 30.73 -6.99
CA ALA A 215 17.89 30.27 -8.21
C ALA A 215 18.30 31.40 -9.15
N ARG A 216 17.62 32.55 -9.11
CA ARG A 216 18.01 33.75 -9.87
C ARG A 216 19.40 34.27 -9.53
N PHE A 217 19.89 33.98 -8.32
CA PHE A 217 21.15 34.50 -7.80
C PHE A 217 22.33 33.56 -8.00
N TYR A 218 22.09 32.27 -8.26
CA TYR A 218 23.15 31.30 -8.44
C TYR A 218 23.16 30.65 -9.83
N LEU A 219 22.11 30.84 -10.65
CA LEU A 219 22.09 30.45 -12.06
C LEU A 219 22.29 31.67 -12.96
N GLU A 220 22.82 31.42 -14.16
CA GLU A 220 22.81 32.44 -15.21
C GLU A 220 21.38 32.83 -15.56
N TYR A 221 21.11 34.14 -15.65
CA TYR A 221 19.76 34.64 -15.86
C TYR A 221 19.06 34.05 -17.11
N PRO A 222 19.70 33.92 -18.29
CA PRO A 222 19.07 33.29 -19.45
C PRO A 222 18.65 31.83 -19.19
N ARG A 223 19.49 31.08 -18.48
CA ARG A 223 19.21 29.69 -18.08
C ARG A 223 18.03 29.62 -17.12
N TRP A 224 18.06 30.44 -16.08
CA TRP A 224 16.96 30.54 -15.12
C TRP A 224 15.65 30.92 -15.81
N LYS A 225 15.69 31.92 -16.69
CA LYS A 225 14.53 32.44 -17.39
C LYS A 225 13.88 31.36 -18.26
N ALA A 226 14.68 30.66 -19.06
CA ALA A 226 14.19 29.61 -19.95
C ALA A 226 13.58 28.42 -19.19
N ALA A 227 14.17 28.03 -18.05
CA ALA A 227 13.78 26.83 -17.32
C ALA A 227 12.68 27.07 -16.26
N TYR A 228 12.70 28.20 -15.56
CA TYR A 228 12.00 28.36 -14.28
C TYR A 228 11.05 29.57 -14.20
N GLU A 229 11.20 30.60 -15.05
CA GLU A 229 10.37 31.82 -14.96
C GLU A 229 8.88 31.49 -15.07
N ARG A 230 8.48 30.78 -16.12
CA ARG A 230 7.08 30.34 -16.32
C ARG A 230 6.59 29.48 -15.15
N GLY A 231 7.45 28.59 -14.65
CA GLY A 231 7.13 27.72 -13.51
C GLY A 231 6.83 28.52 -12.25
N LEU A 232 7.68 29.50 -11.92
CA LEU A 232 7.48 30.39 -10.78
C LEU A 232 6.21 31.23 -10.92
N GLU A 233 5.93 31.75 -12.12
CA GLU A 233 4.70 32.49 -12.37
C GLU A 233 3.45 31.63 -12.16
N MET A 234 3.42 30.43 -12.71
CA MET A 234 2.29 29.50 -12.52
C MET A 234 2.14 29.11 -11.05
N LEU A 235 3.26 28.88 -10.35
CA LEU A 235 3.26 28.54 -8.94
C LEU A 235 2.59 29.62 -8.09
N LEU A 236 2.97 30.89 -8.31
CA LEU A 236 2.46 32.04 -7.55
C LEU A 236 1.04 32.45 -7.96
N LYS A 237 0.71 32.42 -9.25
CA LYS A 237 -0.58 32.93 -9.77
C LYS A 237 -1.69 31.89 -9.82
N ARG A 238 -1.35 30.60 -9.96
CA ARG A 238 -2.31 29.50 -10.14
C ARG A 238 -2.28 28.49 -9.01
N TRP A 239 -1.12 27.88 -8.76
CA TRP A 239 -1.07 26.68 -7.92
C TRP A 239 -1.21 26.98 -6.42
N ILE A 240 -0.42 27.91 -5.87
CA ILE A 240 -0.53 28.30 -4.45
C ILE A 240 -1.91 28.93 -4.14
N PRO A 241 -2.47 29.83 -4.98
CA PRO A 241 -3.81 30.38 -4.75
C PRO A 241 -4.95 29.35 -4.80
N ALA A 242 -4.76 28.20 -5.46
CA ALA A 242 -5.78 27.15 -5.53
C ALA A 242 -6.11 26.56 -4.13
N PHE A 243 -5.18 26.63 -3.18
CA PHE A 243 -5.39 26.22 -1.80
C PHE A 243 -6.16 27.30 -1.02
N LYS A 244 -7.48 27.25 -1.06
CA LYS A 244 -8.37 28.28 -0.46
C LYS A 244 -8.60 28.11 1.05
N SER A 245 -8.46 26.89 1.58
CA SER A 245 -8.76 26.61 2.99
C SER A 245 -7.74 27.27 3.93
N GLY A 246 -8.24 28.14 4.83
CA GLY A 246 -7.43 28.77 5.86
C GLY A 246 -6.88 27.78 6.89
N ASP A 247 -7.63 26.74 7.22
CA ASP A 247 -7.16 25.65 8.10
C ASP A 247 -6.00 24.87 7.47
N LEU A 248 -6.13 24.51 6.19
CA LEU A 248 -5.07 23.83 5.45
C LEU A 248 -3.79 24.66 5.42
N ARG A 249 -3.90 25.97 5.19
CA ARG A 249 -2.76 26.91 5.23
C ARG A 249 -2.09 26.94 6.61
N LYS A 250 -2.87 26.96 7.69
CA LYS A 250 -2.34 26.89 9.07
C LYS A 250 -1.67 25.55 9.36
N ARG A 251 -2.18 24.45 8.81
CA ARG A 251 -1.56 23.13 8.94
C ARG A 251 -0.25 23.08 8.17
N ALA A 252 -0.23 23.58 6.93
CA ALA A 252 0.97 23.63 6.10
C ALA A 252 2.10 24.44 6.76
N SER A 253 1.78 25.56 7.43
CA SER A 253 2.79 26.39 8.11
C SER A 253 3.40 25.74 9.36
N ARG A 254 2.84 24.62 9.84
CA ARG A 254 3.33 23.87 11.01
C ARG A 254 4.11 22.62 10.62
N ILE A 255 4.17 22.29 9.33
CA ILE A 255 4.92 21.12 8.87
C ILE A 255 6.40 21.48 8.85
N GLU A 256 7.19 20.73 9.60
CA GLU A 256 8.64 20.76 9.48
C GLU A 256 9.06 19.93 8.26
N LEU A 257 9.73 20.57 7.31
CA LEU A 257 10.21 19.96 6.09
C LEU A 257 11.73 20.07 6.03
N GLY A 258 12.39 18.99 5.61
CA GLY A 258 13.78 19.09 5.16
C GLY A 258 13.93 20.01 3.94
N PRO A 259 15.16 20.41 3.59
CA PRO A 259 15.41 21.23 2.41
C PRO A 259 14.83 20.59 1.14
N ILE A 260 14.32 21.40 0.22
CA ILE A 260 13.81 20.90 -1.07
C ILE A 260 14.95 20.48 -2.02
N GLY A 261 16.13 21.12 -1.86
CA GLY A 261 17.28 20.96 -2.76
C GLY A 261 17.44 22.14 -3.71
N ARG A 262 18.62 22.27 -4.31
CA ARG A 262 18.87 23.27 -5.36
C ARG A 262 18.36 22.75 -6.69
N VAL A 263 17.75 23.63 -7.50
CA VAL A 263 17.19 23.20 -8.79
C VAL A 263 18.25 22.91 -9.86
N GLU A 264 19.48 23.42 -9.70
CA GLU A 264 20.67 23.17 -10.53
C GLU A 264 21.94 23.52 -9.72
#